data_AF-A0A257A219-F1
#
_entry.id   AF-A0A257A219-F1
#
_cell.length_a   1.000
_cell.length_b   1.000
_cell.length_c   1.000
_cell.angle_alpha   90.00
_cell.angle_beta   90.00
_cell.angle_gamma   90.00
#
_symmetry.space_group_name_H-M   'P 1'
#
loop_
_entity.id
_entity.type
_entity.pdbx_description
1 polymer ?
#
loop_
_entity_poly.entity_id
_entity_poly.type
_entity_poly.pdbx_seq_one_letter_code
_entity_poly.pdbx_strand_id
1 'polypeptide(L)'
;MAGAALRTSLRTNMRSIYQGWVIAATLNLLAEEGGYLVYPEHKYISFERSGKQKLGWIPPNVVMYVEGKGFLSLFIEAPRPIGWEDTQDLKRAWRFYTALRPDMLVYGGKVLNIVRLGQDPPIERPHMIIECKELEDWYVRVRDMRGPFAKPLTAEEWRSKWIQGLWDGLADILGVKRAEAVETVKEKKTLRLKEPQILTLYRKFYNPDVMVLVSRARVPENIVEELKENKIEVVDNIGYNRENLKELIEILLKIAKHTPGKISMEIDWETYAQFEKLRRMFRTSRERLLRKMIKLALKHKEELL
;
A
#
# COMPACT_ATOMS: atom_id res chain seq x y z
N MET A 1 11.67 -27.71 -24.39
CA MET A 1 12.42 -27.17 -23.23
C MET A 1 11.96 -25.79 -22.79
N ALA A 2 11.75 -24.81 -23.70
CA ALA A 2 11.30 -23.46 -23.33
C ALA A 2 9.96 -23.42 -22.56
N GLY A 3 8.93 -24.15 -22.98
CA GLY A 3 7.62 -24.14 -22.31
C GLY A 3 7.61 -24.74 -20.89
N ALA A 4 8.53 -25.66 -20.57
CA ALA A 4 8.69 -26.17 -19.22
C ALA A 4 9.33 -25.13 -18.30
N ALA A 5 10.41 -24.47 -18.77
CA ALA A 5 11.04 -23.37 -18.06
C ALA A 5 10.10 -22.17 -17.87
N LEU A 6 9.27 -21.86 -18.87
CA LEU A 6 8.27 -20.79 -18.81
C LEU A 6 7.17 -21.11 -17.78
N ARG A 7 6.64 -22.33 -17.78
CA ARG A 7 5.66 -22.78 -16.77
C ARG A 7 6.24 -22.80 -15.36
N THR A 8 7.49 -23.23 -15.19
CA THR A 8 8.17 -23.20 -13.90
C THR A 8 8.42 -21.76 -13.45
N SER A 9 8.89 -20.88 -14.33
CA SER A 9 9.08 -19.46 -14.03
C SER A 9 7.77 -18.77 -13.65
N LEU A 10 6.70 -18.99 -14.43
CA LEU A 10 5.37 -18.46 -14.12
C LEU A 10 4.88 -18.97 -12.77
N ARG A 11 4.94 -20.29 -12.51
CA ARG A 11 4.56 -20.89 -11.22
C ARG A 11 5.32 -20.27 -10.04
N THR A 12 6.60 -19.99 -10.20
CA THR A 12 7.43 -19.38 -9.16
C THR A 12 7.12 -17.90 -8.94
N ASN A 13 6.60 -17.21 -9.96
CA ASN A 13 6.37 -15.76 -9.95
C ASN A 13 4.87 -15.36 -9.97
N MET A 14 3.93 -16.31 -9.88
CA MET A 14 2.49 -16.05 -9.98
C MET A 14 2.02 -14.98 -8.99
N ARG A 15 2.58 -14.96 -7.77
CA ARG A 15 2.27 -13.94 -6.76
C ARG A 15 2.56 -12.53 -7.28
N SER A 16 3.79 -12.30 -7.75
CA SER A 16 4.20 -10.99 -8.26
C SER A 16 3.43 -10.59 -9.51
N ILE A 17 3.09 -11.56 -10.38
CA ILE A 17 2.26 -11.31 -11.57
C ILE A 17 0.86 -10.87 -11.17
N TYR A 18 0.21 -11.60 -10.26
CA TYR A 18 -1.15 -11.27 -9.83
C TYR A 18 -1.21 -9.94 -9.09
N GLN A 19 -0.28 -9.70 -8.16
CA GLN A 19 -0.16 -8.41 -7.47
C GLN A 19 0.06 -7.26 -8.45
N GLY A 20 1.00 -7.41 -9.40
CA GLY A 20 1.26 -6.40 -10.43
C GLY A 20 0.03 -6.14 -11.31
N TRP A 21 -0.71 -7.18 -11.67
CA TRP A 21 -1.96 -7.06 -12.41
C TRP A 21 -3.04 -6.33 -11.60
N VAL A 22 -3.25 -6.67 -10.32
CA VAL A 22 -4.21 -5.99 -9.43
C VAL A 22 -3.89 -4.50 -9.36
N ILE A 23 -2.62 -4.13 -9.19
CA ILE A 23 -2.19 -2.73 -9.15
C ILE A 23 -2.51 -2.03 -10.47
N ALA A 24 -2.09 -2.62 -11.61
CA ALA A 24 -2.32 -2.03 -12.92
C ALA A 24 -3.82 -1.83 -13.21
N ALA A 25 -4.64 -2.85 -12.94
CA ALA A 25 -6.08 -2.81 -13.11
C ALA A 25 -6.74 -1.76 -12.19
N THR A 26 -6.29 -1.69 -10.93
CA THR A 26 -6.75 -0.68 -9.96
C THR A 26 -6.47 0.74 -10.45
N LEU A 27 -5.26 1.00 -10.94
CA LEU A 27 -4.88 2.32 -11.46
C LEU A 27 -5.68 2.68 -12.72
N ASN A 28 -5.98 1.70 -13.56
CA ASN A 28 -6.77 1.91 -14.78
C ASN A 28 -8.22 2.29 -14.45
N LEU A 29 -8.85 1.58 -13.51
CA LEU A 29 -10.21 1.91 -13.04
C LEU A 29 -10.25 3.26 -12.31
N LEU A 30 -9.25 3.57 -11.47
CA LEU A 30 -9.16 4.89 -10.86
C LEU A 30 -9.03 6.00 -11.92
N ALA A 31 -8.40 5.73 -13.07
CA ALA A 31 -8.33 6.68 -14.16
C ALA A 31 -9.69 6.89 -14.85
N GLU A 32 -10.51 5.84 -14.97
CA GLU A 32 -11.89 5.96 -15.45
C GLU A 32 -12.77 6.80 -14.51
N GLU A 33 -12.45 6.83 -13.21
CA GLU A 33 -13.06 7.70 -12.20
C GLU A 33 -12.53 9.16 -12.22
N GLY A 34 -11.91 9.59 -13.32
CA GLY A 34 -11.30 10.92 -13.45
C GLY A 34 -9.95 11.04 -12.73
N GLY A 35 -9.32 9.90 -12.42
CA GLY A 35 -8.01 9.86 -11.78
C GLY A 35 -6.86 10.11 -12.75
N TYR A 36 -5.81 10.77 -12.27
CA TYR A 36 -4.56 10.89 -13.00
C TYR A 36 -3.36 10.77 -12.08
N LEU A 37 -2.26 10.30 -12.67
CA LEU A 37 -1.03 10.06 -11.96
C LEU A 37 -0.31 11.39 -11.67
N VAL A 38 0.01 11.63 -10.40
CA VAL A 38 0.74 12.80 -9.90
C VAL A 38 2.21 12.46 -9.66
N TYR A 39 2.46 11.25 -9.15
CA TYR A 39 3.81 10.72 -8.95
C TYR A 39 3.87 9.26 -9.45
N PRO A 40 4.96 8.83 -10.10
CA PRO A 40 6.13 9.65 -10.45
C PRO A 40 5.83 10.66 -11.56
N GLU A 41 6.50 11.81 -11.55
CA GLU A 41 6.25 12.92 -12.49
C GLU A 41 6.48 12.50 -13.94
N HIS A 42 7.50 11.68 -14.17
CA HIS A 42 7.87 11.11 -15.47
C HIS A 42 6.94 9.97 -15.94
N LYS A 43 5.85 9.68 -15.20
CA LYS A 43 4.79 8.70 -15.52
C LYS A 43 5.22 7.24 -15.70
N TYR A 44 6.48 6.91 -15.38
CA TYR A 44 6.96 5.52 -15.40
C TYR A 44 6.74 4.88 -14.02
N ILE A 45 5.74 4.02 -13.92
CA ILE A 45 5.42 3.30 -12.70
C ILE A 45 6.32 2.08 -12.60
N SER A 46 6.96 1.88 -11.45
CA SER A 46 7.63 0.62 -11.17
C SER A 46 6.93 -0.12 -10.04
N PHE A 47 6.55 -1.36 -10.33
CA PHE A 47 5.89 -2.28 -9.41
C PHE A 47 6.87 -3.01 -8.48
N GLU A 48 8.12 -2.57 -8.49
CA GLU A 48 9.17 -3.09 -7.60
C GLU A 48 9.73 -1.97 -6.73
N ARG A 49 10.33 -2.35 -5.60
CA ARG A 49 11.00 -1.42 -4.68
C ARG A 49 12.53 -1.43 -4.76
N SER A 50 13.14 -2.28 -5.59
CA SER A 50 14.62 -2.43 -5.62
C SER A 50 15.30 -1.09 -5.93
N GLY A 51 16.28 -0.70 -5.10
CA GLY A 51 17.08 0.53 -5.28
C GLY A 51 16.38 1.87 -4.99
N LYS A 52 15.10 1.88 -4.59
CA LYS A 52 14.30 3.10 -4.38
C LYS A 52 14.34 3.69 -2.97
N GLN A 53 15.07 3.07 -2.05
CA GLN A 53 15.14 3.45 -0.63
C GLN A 53 16.57 3.85 -0.24
N LYS A 54 17.11 4.85 -0.93
CA LYS A 54 18.39 5.51 -0.59
C LYS A 54 18.08 6.74 0.25
N LEU A 55 18.89 7.11 1.26
CA LEU A 55 18.77 8.37 2.03
C LEU A 55 17.60 8.45 3.03
N GLY A 56 17.13 7.33 3.57
CA GLY A 56 16.27 7.42 4.76
C GLY A 56 14.79 7.64 4.60
N TRP A 57 14.32 7.72 3.36
CA TRP A 57 12.91 7.82 3.02
C TRP A 57 12.37 6.51 2.45
N ILE A 58 11.06 6.35 2.53
CA ILE A 58 10.31 5.31 1.82
C ILE A 58 9.27 6.06 0.98
N PRO A 59 9.53 6.30 -0.32
CA PRO A 59 8.60 7.01 -1.19
C PRO A 59 7.47 6.10 -1.72
N PRO A 60 6.34 6.68 -2.16
CA PRO A 60 5.27 5.93 -2.80
C PRO A 60 5.76 5.32 -4.11
N ASN A 61 5.10 4.25 -4.56
CA ASN A 61 5.24 3.78 -5.93
C ASN A 61 4.41 4.66 -6.88
N VAL A 62 3.23 5.08 -6.42
CA VAL A 62 2.29 5.90 -7.18
C VAL A 62 1.59 6.88 -6.26
N VAL A 63 1.38 8.11 -6.73
CA VAL A 63 0.35 8.99 -6.18
C VAL A 63 -0.65 9.29 -7.30
N MET A 64 -1.91 8.95 -7.09
CA MET A 64 -3.03 9.32 -7.95
C MET A 64 -3.77 10.50 -7.33
N TYR A 65 -4.17 11.47 -8.14
CA TYR A 65 -5.25 12.40 -7.80
C TYR A 65 -6.51 11.92 -8.49
N VAL A 66 -7.63 11.89 -7.77
CA VAL A 66 -8.96 11.59 -8.32
C VAL A 66 -9.84 12.83 -8.15
N GLU A 67 -10.43 13.28 -9.25
CA GLU A 67 -11.25 14.49 -9.28
C GLU A 67 -12.37 14.43 -8.25
N GLY A 68 -12.54 15.51 -7.47
CA GLY A 68 -13.57 15.60 -6.43
C GLY A 68 -13.38 14.70 -5.20
N LYS A 69 -12.36 13.82 -5.19
CA LYS A 69 -12.06 12.91 -4.07
C LYS A 69 -10.74 13.22 -3.36
N GLY A 70 -9.72 13.64 -4.10
CA GLY A 70 -8.40 13.96 -3.56
C GLY A 70 -7.34 12.93 -3.94
N PHE A 71 -6.34 12.73 -3.09
CA PHE A 71 -5.17 11.94 -3.41
C PHE A 71 -5.19 10.54 -2.77
N LEU A 72 -4.57 9.60 -3.46
CA LEU A 72 -4.21 8.26 -2.98
C LEU A 72 -2.72 8.03 -3.23
N SER A 73 -1.99 7.66 -2.19
CA SER A 73 -0.57 7.30 -2.26
C SER A 73 -0.40 5.80 -1.99
N LEU A 74 0.11 5.06 -2.97
CA LEU A 74 0.25 3.61 -2.95
C LEU A 74 1.71 3.22 -2.76
N PHE A 75 1.97 2.30 -1.83
CA PHE A 75 3.29 1.75 -1.53
C PHE A 75 3.23 0.24 -1.66
N ILE A 76 3.88 -0.28 -2.69
CA ILE A 76 3.90 -1.70 -3.02
C ILE A 76 5.01 -2.35 -2.22
N GLU A 77 4.75 -3.51 -1.60
CA GLU A 77 5.69 -4.32 -0.81
C GLU A 77 6.50 -3.50 0.20
N ALA A 78 5.83 -2.64 0.96
CA ALA A 78 6.43 -1.74 1.94
C ALA A 78 5.98 -2.10 3.36
N PRO A 79 6.79 -1.80 4.40
CA PRO A 79 8.13 -1.23 4.32
C PRO A 79 9.19 -2.24 3.87
N ARG A 80 10.18 -1.78 3.11
CA ARG A 80 11.45 -2.48 2.89
C ARG A 80 12.61 -1.73 3.55
N PRO A 81 13.73 -2.41 3.86
CA PRO A 81 14.87 -1.79 4.48
C PRO A 81 15.42 -0.59 3.72
N ILE A 82 15.81 0.44 4.45
CA ILE A 82 16.42 1.64 3.89
C ILE A 82 17.94 1.50 3.95
N GLY A 83 18.63 1.78 2.85
CA GLY A 83 20.09 1.83 2.80
C GLY A 83 20.61 3.15 3.39
N TRP A 84 21.60 3.05 4.28
CA TRP A 84 22.23 4.19 4.96
C TRP A 84 23.76 4.01 5.01
N GLU A 85 24.49 5.11 5.00
CA GLU A 85 25.95 5.12 4.81
C GLU A 85 26.78 4.92 6.10
N ASP A 86 26.16 4.98 7.30
CA ASP A 86 26.91 4.97 8.57
C ASP A 86 26.43 3.93 9.61
N THR A 87 27.33 3.58 10.55
CA THR A 87 27.22 2.46 11.49
C THR A 87 26.17 2.66 12.60
N GLN A 88 25.89 3.89 13.01
CA GLN A 88 24.79 4.22 13.94
C GLN A 88 23.41 4.02 13.30
N ASP A 89 23.31 4.06 11.96
CA ASP A 89 22.06 3.89 11.22
C ASP A 89 21.63 2.44 11.09
N LEU A 90 22.51 1.47 11.40
CA LEU A 90 22.17 0.04 11.33
C LEU A 90 20.98 -0.30 12.26
N LYS A 91 20.95 0.26 13.48
CA LYS A 91 19.83 0.10 14.44
C LYS A 91 18.52 0.71 13.92
N ARG A 92 18.58 1.84 13.21
CA ARG A 92 17.42 2.51 12.62
C ARG A 92 16.89 1.75 11.41
N ALA A 93 17.78 1.31 10.52
CA ALA A 93 17.47 0.49 9.37
C ALA A 93 16.91 -0.88 9.77
N TRP A 94 17.41 -1.50 10.85
CA TRP A 94 16.98 -2.82 11.35
C TRP A 94 15.47 -2.93 11.63
N ARG A 95 14.84 -1.82 12.03
CA ARG A 95 13.40 -1.78 12.28
C ARG A 95 12.58 -1.97 10.99
N PHE A 96 13.12 -1.58 9.85
CA PHE A 96 12.53 -1.84 8.54
C PHE A 96 12.86 -3.24 7.99
N TYR A 97 13.94 -3.89 8.46
CA TYR A 97 14.27 -5.28 8.14
C TYR A 97 13.34 -6.31 8.82
N THR A 98 12.69 -5.92 9.91
CA THR A 98 11.89 -6.81 10.77
C THR A 98 10.39 -6.49 10.76
N ALA A 99 10.00 -5.37 10.15
CA ALA A 99 8.60 -5.03 9.95
C ALA A 99 7.90 -6.07 9.04
N LEU A 100 6.63 -6.35 9.34
CA LEU A 100 5.80 -7.15 8.45
C LEU A 100 5.69 -6.44 7.10
N ARG A 101 5.57 -7.19 6.01
CA ARG A 101 5.60 -6.60 4.67
C ARG A 101 4.32 -6.94 3.93
N PRO A 102 3.29 -6.09 4.09
CA PRO A 102 2.10 -6.21 3.29
C PRO A 102 2.37 -6.04 1.79
N ASP A 103 1.51 -6.61 0.96
CA ASP A 103 1.61 -6.48 -0.50
C ASP A 103 1.43 -5.02 -0.93
N MET A 104 0.50 -4.28 -0.31
CA MET A 104 0.34 -2.85 -0.55
C MET A 104 -0.13 -2.10 0.70
N LEU A 105 0.48 -0.94 0.96
CA LEU A 105 -0.03 0.07 1.87
C LEU A 105 -0.62 1.22 1.05
N VAL A 106 -1.76 1.75 1.49
CA VAL A 106 -2.43 2.88 0.85
C VAL A 106 -2.68 3.98 1.87
N TYR A 107 -2.39 5.22 1.45
CA TYR A 107 -2.64 6.42 2.25
C TYR A 107 -3.55 7.37 1.49
N GLY A 108 -4.60 7.84 2.16
CA GLY A 108 -5.33 9.03 1.73
C GLY A 108 -4.45 10.27 1.86
N GLY A 109 -4.35 11.05 0.78
CA GLY A 109 -3.50 12.23 0.70
C GLY A 109 -2.26 12.00 -0.17
N LYS A 110 -1.55 13.09 -0.48
CA LYS A 110 -0.25 13.10 -1.17
C LYS A 110 0.86 12.87 -0.15
N VAL A 111 1.22 11.60 0.05
CA VAL A 111 2.24 11.15 1.00
C VAL A 111 3.49 10.75 0.22
N LEU A 112 4.55 11.55 0.33
CA LEU A 112 5.81 11.32 -0.39
C LEU A 112 6.86 10.57 0.45
N ASN A 113 6.63 10.40 1.75
CA ASN A 113 7.47 9.62 2.64
C ASN A 113 6.63 9.06 3.79
N ILE A 114 6.72 7.75 4.04
CA ILE A 114 6.00 7.10 5.15
C ILE A 114 6.90 6.82 6.36
N VAL A 115 8.19 7.15 6.32
CA VAL A 115 9.10 6.89 7.43
C VAL A 115 8.71 7.73 8.64
N ARG A 116 8.47 7.06 9.78
CA ARG A 116 8.27 7.71 11.08
C ARG A 116 9.09 7.01 12.15
N LEU A 117 10.25 7.56 12.44
CA LEU A 117 11.14 7.06 13.48
C LEU A 117 10.56 7.37 14.87
N GLY A 118 10.90 6.54 15.86
CA GLY A 118 10.44 6.71 17.25
C GLY A 118 9.13 6.01 17.63
N GLN A 119 8.42 5.40 16.67
CA GLN A 119 7.24 4.56 16.93
C GLN A 119 7.38 3.17 16.31
N ASP A 120 6.55 2.20 16.71
CA ASP A 120 6.49 0.86 16.14
C ASP A 120 5.08 0.55 15.60
N PRO A 121 4.92 0.17 14.31
CA PRO A 121 5.95 0.06 13.27
C PRO A 121 6.60 1.41 12.89
N PRO A 122 7.83 1.43 12.34
CA PRO A 122 8.60 2.66 12.04
C PRO A 122 8.10 3.42 10.79
N ILE A 123 6.80 3.33 10.50
CA ILE A 123 6.13 4.03 9.41
C ILE A 123 4.87 4.71 9.93
N GLU A 124 4.40 5.73 9.22
CA GLU A 124 3.06 6.28 9.42
C GLU A 124 2.01 5.18 9.31
N ARG A 125 1.00 5.25 10.18
CA ARG A 125 -0.12 4.30 10.16
C ARG A 125 -0.82 4.38 8.79
N PRO A 126 -0.91 3.28 8.02
CA PRO A 126 -1.62 3.28 6.74
C PRO A 126 -3.12 3.48 6.95
N HIS A 127 -3.77 4.14 5.98
CA HIS A 127 -5.23 4.22 5.97
C HIS A 127 -5.83 2.88 5.53
N MET A 128 -5.17 2.21 4.59
CA MET A 128 -5.61 0.92 4.08
C MET A 128 -4.44 -0.02 3.79
N ILE A 129 -4.68 -1.32 3.97
CA ILE A 129 -3.80 -2.39 3.52
C ILE A 129 -4.54 -3.23 2.48
N ILE A 130 -3.83 -3.61 1.40
CA ILE A 130 -4.33 -4.56 0.40
C ILE A 130 -3.39 -5.75 0.37
N GLU A 131 -3.95 -6.95 0.52
CA GLU A 131 -3.24 -8.24 0.41
C GLU A 131 -3.76 -9.01 -0.80
N CYS A 132 -2.86 -9.54 -1.63
CA CYS A 132 -3.22 -10.27 -2.84
C CYS A 132 -3.01 -11.77 -2.64
N LYS A 133 -3.98 -12.60 -3.01
CA LYS A 133 -3.86 -14.07 -3.04
C LYS A 133 -4.18 -14.61 -4.41
N GLU A 134 -3.18 -15.16 -5.06
CA GLU A 134 -3.25 -15.68 -6.42
C GLU A 134 -3.65 -17.15 -6.49
N LEU A 135 -3.39 -17.92 -5.45
CA LEU A 135 -3.65 -19.36 -5.43
C LEU A 135 -5.07 -19.65 -4.97
N GLU A 136 -5.66 -20.76 -5.40
CA GLU A 136 -7.04 -21.14 -5.01
C GLU A 136 -7.06 -21.73 -3.59
N ASP A 137 -5.98 -22.40 -3.20
CA ASP A 137 -5.81 -23.12 -1.95
C ASP A 137 -5.04 -22.30 -0.89
N TRP A 138 -4.91 -20.99 -1.08
CA TRP A 138 -4.04 -20.16 -0.23
C TRP A 138 -4.41 -20.28 1.27
N TYR A 139 -5.69 -20.41 1.61
CA TYR A 139 -6.19 -20.43 2.98
C TYR A 139 -5.82 -21.70 3.76
N VAL A 140 -5.52 -22.82 3.09
CA VAL A 140 -5.03 -24.04 3.75
C VAL A 140 -3.52 -24.05 3.94
N ARG A 141 -2.79 -23.11 3.30
CA ARG A 141 -1.34 -23.08 3.37
C ARG A 141 -0.87 -22.65 4.74
N VAL A 142 0.14 -23.38 5.20
CA VAL A 142 0.79 -23.16 6.48
C VAL A 142 2.18 -22.61 6.22
N ARG A 143 2.52 -21.50 6.89
CA ARG A 143 3.88 -20.98 6.93
C ARG A 143 4.50 -21.27 8.28
N ASP A 144 5.74 -21.74 8.22
CA ASP A 144 6.59 -21.84 9.40
C ASP A 144 7.23 -20.47 9.64
N MET A 145 6.68 -19.71 10.58
CA MET A 145 7.35 -18.52 11.10
C MET A 145 8.45 -18.96 12.06
N ARG A 146 9.70 -18.72 11.67
CA ARG A 146 10.84 -19.00 12.55
C ARG A 146 10.75 -18.09 13.78
N GLY A 147 10.66 -18.70 14.95
CA GLY A 147 10.71 -18.01 16.23
C GLY A 147 12.14 -17.51 16.54
N PRO A 148 12.31 -16.79 17.66
CA PRO A 148 13.56 -16.08 18.02
C PRO A 148 14.80 -16.97 18.28
N PHE A 149 14.72 -18.29 18.11
CA PHE A 149 15.82 -19.22 18.40
C PHE A 149 16.80 -19.46 17.24
N ALA A 150 16.56 -18.84 16.08
CA ALA A 150 17.57 -18.75 15.03
C ALA A 150 18.47 -17.52 15.30
N LYS A 151 19.65 -17.74 15.90
CA LYS A 151 20.68 -16.69 16.17
C LYS A 151 21.18 -16.04 14.85
N PRO A 152 21.60 -14.74 14.84
CA PRO A 152 22.59 -14.13 15.76
C PRO A 152 22.11 -12.92 16.61
N LEU A 153 23.03 -12.42 17.43
CA LEU A 153 22.92 -11.80 18.77
C LEU A 153 22.35 -10.35 18.89
N THR A 154 21.82 -10.07 20.10
CA THR A 154 21.46 -8.80 20.80
C THR A 154 20.97 -7.57 20.00
N ALA A 155 19.71 -7.32 19.62
CA ALA A 155 18.43 -8.02 19.49
C ALA A 155 17.49 -8.27 20.69
N GLU A 156 17.94 -8.57 21.91
CA GLU A 156 17.08 -9.25 22.92
C GLU A 156 16.01 -8.39 23.61
N GLU A 157 16.34 -7.19 24.09
CA GLU A 157 15.40 -6.37 24.86
C GLU A 157 14.25 -5.83 24.01
N TRP A 158 14.48 -5.55 22.73
CA TRP A 158 13.45 -5.03 21.83
C TRP A 158 12.77 -6.14 21.01
N ARG A 159 13.48 -7.25 20.70
CA ARG A 159 12.79 -8.51 20.33
C ARG A 159 11.74 -8.78 21.35
N SER A 160 12.05 -8.70 22.65
CA SER A 160 11.06 -8.98 23.69
C SER A 160 9.77 -8.18 23.47
N LYS A 161 9.82 -6.85 23.27
CA LYS A 161 8.66 -5.95 23.06
C LYS A 161 7.89 -6.16 21.74
N TRP A 162 8.57 -6.32 20.61
CA TRP A 162 7.93 -6.66 19.32
C TRP A 162 7.31 -8.07 19.37
N ILE A 163 8.01 -8.98 20.03
CA ILE A 163 7.53 -10.33 20.36
C ILE A 163 6.34 -10.25 21.31
N GLN A 164 6.25 -9.27 22.24
CA GLN A 164 5.03 -9.06 23.05
C GLN A 164 3.85 -8.71 22.15
N GLY A 165 3.98 -7.76 21.21
CA GLY A 165 2.88 -7.41 20.30
C GLY A 165 2.49 -8.54 19.34
N LEU A 166 3.48 -9.27 18.80
CA LEU A 166 3.26 -10.48 18.01
C LEU A 166 2.58 -11.57 18.86
N TRP A 167 3.01 -11.75 20.11
CA TRP A 167 2.44 -12.73 21.04
C TRP A 167 1.07 -12.37 21.53
N ASP A 168 0.80 -11.10 21.80
CA ASP A 168 -0.51 -10.64 22.22
C ASP A 168 -1.48 -10.83 21.03
N GLY A 169 -1.05 -10.45 19.82
CA GLY A 169 -1.78 -10.73 18.59
C GLY A 169 -2.00 -12.23 18.33
N LEU A 170 -0.99 -13.07 18.59
CA LEU A 170 -1.03 -14.52 18.43
C LEU A 170 -1.83 -15.23 19.51
N ALA A 171 -1.69 -14.84 20.77
CA ALA A 171 -2.40 -15.39 21.92
C ALA A 171 -3.89 -15.15 21.75
N ASP A 172 -4.27 -13.94 21.32
CA ASP A 172 -5.65 -13.64 20.91
C ASP A 172 -6.13 -14.54 19.77
N ILE A 173 -5.33 -14.72 18.70
CA ILE A 173 -5.71 -15.55 17.53
C ILE A 173 -5.82 -17.04 17.90
N LEU A 174 -4.94 -17.51 18.78
CA LEU A 174 -4.89 -18.90 19.24
C LEU A 174 -5.84 -19.17 20.42
N GLY A 175 -6.49 -18.14 20.99
CA GLY A 175 -7.37 -18.26 22.15
C GLY A 175 -6.67 -18.75 23.41
N VAL A 176 -5.35 -18.56 23.53
CA VAL A 176 -4.53 -19.04 24.65
C VAL A 176 -3.99 -17.87 25.48
N LYS A 177 -3.60 -18.14 26.73
CA LYS A 177 -2.92 -17.10 27.51
C LYS A 177 -1.54 -16.83 26.92
N ARG A 178 -1.10 -15.57 26.99
CA ARG A 178 0.24 -15.15 26.53
C ARG A 178 1.37 -16.05 27.04
N ALA A 179 1.32 -16.47 28.30
CA ALA A 179 2.32 -17.35 28.89
C ALA A 179 2.37 -18.72 28.19
N GLU A 180 1.20 -19.31 27.88
CA GLU A 180 1.07 -20.59 27.20
C GLU A 180 1.50 -20.49 25.73
N ALA A 181 1.16 -19.39 25.05
CA ALA A 181 1.65 -19.11 23.69
C ALA A 181 3.19 -19.10 23.67
N VAL A 182 3.80 -18.36 24.61
CA VAL A 182 5.25 -18.21 24.76
C VAL A 182 5.94 -19.55 25.04
N GLU A 183 5.39 -20.38 25.93
CA GLU A 183 5.95 -21.72 26.24
C GLU A 183 5.85 -22.68 25.05
N THR A 184 4.71 -22.69 24.36
CA THR A 184 4.47 -23.59 23.21
C THR A 184 5.47 -23.38 22.06
N VAL A 185 5.94 -22.15 21.83
CA VAL A 185 6.96 -21.87 20.78
C VAL A 185 8.38 -21.94 21.31
N LYS A 186 8.61 -21.73 22.62
CA LYS A 186 9.91 -22.03 23.25
C LYS A 186 10.30 -23.50 23.03
N GLU A 187 9.34 -24.41 23.12
CA GLU A 187 9.55 -25.83 22.86
C GLU A 187 9.70 -26.15 21.36
N LYS A 188 8.88 -25.56 20.49
CA LYS A 188 8.81 -25.95 19.06
C LYS A 188 9.74 -25.19 18.11
N LYS A 189 10.44 -24.12 18.57
CA LYS A 189 11.36 -23.24 17.81
C LYS A 189 10.79 -22.57 16.54
N THR A 190 9.61 -22.97 16.08
CA THR A 190 8.92 -22.52 14.87
C THR A 190 7.41 -22.49 15.15
N LEU A 191 6.75 -21.45 14.66
CA LEU A 191 5.31 -21.26 14.80
C LEU A 191 4.67 -21.51 13.43
N ARG A 192 3.72 -22.44 13.37
CA ARG A 192 3.00 -22.77 12.14
C ARG A 192 1.72 -21.95 12.08
N LEU A 193 1.64 -21.01 11.14
CA LEU A 193 0.44 -20.19 10.93
C LEU A 193 -0.17 -20.46 9.57
N LYS A 194 -1.50 -20.55 9.54
CA LYS A 194 -2.25 -20.50 8.29
C LYS A 194 -2.26 -19.07 7.75
N GLU A 195 -2.40 -18.92 6.44
CA GLU A 195 -2.45 -17.60 5.79
C GLU A 195 -3.53 -16.65 6.38
N PRO A 196 -4.77 -17.07 6.70
CA PRO A 196 -5.75 -16.20 7.35
C PRO A 196 -5.24 -15.59 8.66
N GLN A 197 -4.52 -16.38 9.47
CA GLN A 197 -3.93 -15.92 10.73
C GLN A 197 -2.83 -14.88 10.50
N ILE A 198 -2.08 -14.99 9.39
CA ILE A 198 -1.07 -14.00 9.00
C ILE A 198 -1.74 -12.68 8.60
N LEU A 199 -2.87 -12.75 7.88
CA LEU A 199 -3.65 -11.56 7.52
C LEU A 199 -4.18 -10.85 8.77
N THR A 200 -4.74 -11.60 9.72
CA THR A 200 -5.18 -11.06 11.02
C THR A 200 -4.02 -10.42 11.78
N LEU A 201 -2.84 -11.02 11.75
CA LEU A 201 -1.64 -10.43 12.35
C LEU A 201 -1.27 -9.09 11.70
N TYR A 202 -1.31 -8.99 10.35
CA TYR A 202 -1.00 -7.74 9.64
C TYR A 202 -2.00 -6.64 10.03
N ARG A 203 -3.28 -6.99 10.09
CA ARG A 203 -4.37 -6.09 10.50
C ARG A 203 -4.16 -5.54 11.91
N LYS A 204 -3.78 -6.40 12.86
CA LYS A 204 -3.53 -5.99 14.26
C LYS A 204 -2.26 -5.17 14.38
N PHE A 205 -1.19 -5.57 13.70
CA PHE A 205 0.13 -4.94 13.80
C PHE A 205 0.13 -3.51 13.25
N TYR A 206 -0.46 -3.27 12.07
CA TYR A 206 -0.52 -1.94 11.46
C TYR A 206 -1.74 -1.13 11.86
N ASN A 207 -2.80 -1.80 12.34
CA ASN A 207 -4.08 -1.21 12.69
C ASN A 207 -4.63 -0.21 11.65
N PRO A 208 -4.71 -0.54 10.35
CA PRO A 208 -5.26 0.39 9.35
C PRO A 208 -6.74 0.71 9.60
N ASP A 209 -7.26 1.74 8.94
CA ASP A 209 -8.71 2.02 8.96
C ASP A 209 -9.47 0.88 8.29
N VAL A 210 -8.98 0.43 7.12
CA VAL A 210 -9.55 -0.69 6.36
C VAL A 210 -8.44 -1.67 5.95
N MET A 211 -8.74 -2.97 5.92
CA MET A 211 -7.86 -3.96 5.28
C MET A 211 -8.68 -4.81 4.32
N VAL A 212 -8.17 -4.97 3.10
CA VAL A 212 -8.86 -5.72 2.04
C VAL A 212 -7.98 -6.87 1.57
N LEU A 213 -8.55 -8.06 1.53
CA LEU A 213 -8.02 -9.22 0.84
C LEU A 213 -8.57 -9.23 -0.59
N VAL A 214 -7.68 -9.27 -1.58
CA VAL A 214 -8.04 -9.41 -3.00
C VAL A 214 -7.63 -10.80 -3.48
N SER A 215 -8.61 -11.67 -3.70
CA SER A 215 -8.35 -13.08 -4.07
C SER A 215 -8.68 -13.34 -5.53
N ARG A 216 -7.76 -14.02 -6.24
CA ARG A 216 -7.96 -14.40 -7.64
C ARG A 216 -9.16 -15.34 -7.77
N ALA A 217 -9.27 -16.31 -6.87
CA ALA A 217 -10.33 -17.30 -6.87
C ALA A 217 -11.39 -16.97 -5.83
N ARG A 218 -12.52 -17.65 -5.90
CA ARG A 218 -13.55 -17.57 -4.86
C ARG A 218 -13.00 -18.16 -3.55
N VAL A 219 -13.21 -17.45 -2.46
CA VAL A 219 -12.82 -17.85 -1.11
C VAL A 219 -14.01 -18.59 -0.46
N PRO A 220 -13.79 -19.72 0.24
CA PRO A 220 -14.86 -20.40 0.97
C PRO A 220 -15.52 -19.49 2.01
N GLU A 221 -16.84 -19.58 2.16
CA GLU A 221 -17.63 -18.69 3.03
C GLU A 221 -17.11 -18.68 4.47
N ASN A 222 -16.77 -19.84 5.02
CA ASN A 222 -16.24 -19.95 6.38
C ASN A 222 -14.93 -19.16 6.58
N ILE A 223 -14.10 -19.02 5.54
CA ILE A 223 -12.87 -18.21 5.59
C ILE A 223 -13.21 -16.73 5.41
N VAL A 224 -14.20 -16.40 4.58
CA VAL A 224 -14.69 -15.02 4.43
C VAL A 224 -15.24 -14.50 5.76
N GLU A 225 -16.06 -15.31 6.45
CA GLU A 225 -16.60 -14.99 7.78
C GLU A 225 -15.47 -14.80 8.81
N GLU A 226 -14.50 -15.73 8.88
CA GLU A 226 -13.32 -15.61 9.77
C GLU A 226 -12.56 -14.29 9.54
N LEU A 227 -12.35 -13.90 8.29
CA LEU A 227 -11.65 -12.65 7.95
C LEU A 227 -12.49 -11.41 8.29
N LYS A 228 -13.79 -11.45 8.01
CA LYS A 228 -14.72 -10.35 8.33
C LYS A 228 -14.82 -10.11 9.84
N GLU A 229 -14.87 -11.16 10.65
CA GLU A 229 -14.82 -11.07 12.12
C GLU A 229 -13.54 -10.35 12.59
N ASN A 230 -12.44 -10.53 11.87
CA ASN A 230 -11.17 -9.85 12.11
C ASN A 230 -11.04 -8.48 11.41
N LYS A 231 -12.16 -7.92 10.90
CA LYS A 231 -12.23 -6.63 10.21
C LYS A 231 -11.36 -6.56 8.96
N ILE A 232 -11.37 -7.65 8.19
CA ILE A 232 -10.73 -7.77 6.88
C ILE A 232 -11.85 -8.00 5.86
N GLU A 233 -12.01 -7.05 4.94
CA GLU A 233 -12.95 -7.17 3.83
C GLU A 233 -12.36 -8.08 2.76
N VAL A 234 -13.21 -8.84 2.06
CA VAL A 234 -12.77 -9.82 1.06
C VAL A 234 -13.42 -9.49 -0.27
N VAL A 235 -12.59 -9.18 -1.27
CA VAL A 235 -12.98 -9.04 -2.67
C VAL A 235 -12.37 -10.24 -3.41
N ASP A 236 -13.18 -11.22 -3.74
CA ASP A 236 -12.74 -12.51 -4.29
C ASP A 236 -13.29 -12.74 -5.71
N ASN A 237 -12.96 -13.91 -6.27
CA ASN A 237 -13.39 -14.30 -7.61
C ASN A 237 -13.00 -13.27 -8.70
N ILE A 238 -11.85 -12.62 -8.52
CA ILE A 238 -11.36 -11.58 -9.43
C ILE A 238 -10.92 -12.16 -10.78
N GLY A 239 -10.29 -13.34 -10.74
CA GLY A 239 -9.60 -13.92 -11.90
C GLY A 239 -8.56 -12.96 -12.45
N TYR A 240 -8.75 -12.53 -13.69
CA TYR A 240 -8.00 -11.43 -14.31
C TYR A 240 -8.97 -10.46 -15.01
N ASN A 241 -10.18 -10.29 -14.45
CA ASN A 241 -11.17 -9.34 -14.94
C ASN A 241 -11.13 -8.08 -14.09
N ARG A 242 -10.73 -6.95 -14.69
CA ARG A 242 -10.64 -5.66 -13.99
C ARG A 242 -11.99 -5.22 -13.42
N GLU A 243 -13.10 -5.53 -14.09
CA GLU A 243 -14.44 -5.12 -13.65
C GLU A 243 -14.80 -5.70 -12.27
N ASN A 244 -14.22 -6.85 -11.91
CA ASN A 244 -14.43 -7.48 -10.61
C ASN A 244 -13.72 -6.72 -9.47
N LEU A 245 -12.85 -5.76 -9.77
CA LEU A 245 -12.19 -4.91 -8.77
C LEU A 245 -13.00 -3.66 -8.40
N LYS A 246 -14.21 -3.45 -8.94
CA LYS A 246 -15.01 -2.23 -8.66
C LYS A 246 -15.23 -1.98 -7.17
N GLU A 247 -15.53 -3.02 -6.40
CA GLU A 247 -15.68 -2.91 -4.95
C GLU A 247 -14.40 -2.37 -4.27
N LEU A 248 -13.23 -2.85 -4.71
CA LEU A 248 -11.93 -2.32 -4.24
C LEU A 248 -11.79 -0.82 -4.58
N ILE A 249 -12.23 -0.39 -5.76
CA ILE A 249 -12.18 1.02 -6.17
C ILE A 249 -13.08 1.88 -5.27
N GLU A 250 -14.30 1.44 -4.99
CA GLU A 250 -15.20 2.17 -4.10
C GLU A 250 -14.60 2.37 -2.70
N ILE A 251 -13.95 1.34 -2.15
CA ILE A 251 -13.24 1.42 -0.86
C ILE A 251 -12.07 2.41 -0.95
N LEU A 252 -11.28 2.34 -2.02
CA LEU A 252 -10.17 3.27 -2.26
C LEU A 252 -10.63 4.73 -2.37
N LEU A 253 -11.74 4.99 -3.06
CA LEU A 253 -12.26 6.35 -3.21
C LEU A 253 -12.75 6.93 -1.87
N LYS A 254 -13.23 6.09 -0.94
CA LYS A 254 -13.65 6.53 0.41
C LYS A 254 -12.47 6.97 1.28
N ILE A 255 -11.28 6.43 1.05
CA ILE A 255 -10.07 6.81 1.81
C ILE A 255 -9.29 7.96 1.17
N ALA A 256 -9.61 8.37 -0.07
CA ALA A 256 -8.95 9.48 -0.74
C ALA A 256 -9.12 10.79 0.06
N LYS A 257 -8.03 11.57 0.17
CA LYS A 257 -8.05 12.83 0.94
C LYS A 257 -7.41 13.95 0.16
N HIS A 258 -8.01 15.14 0.25
CA HIS A 258 -7.36 16.34 -0.24
C HIS A 258 -6.12 16.65 0.60
N THR A 259 -5.03 17.02 -0.07
CA THR A 259 -3.83 17.53 0.58
C THR A 259 -3.70 19.00 0.22
N PRO A 260 -3.59 19.90 1.21
CA PRO A 260 -3.39 21.31 0.93
C PRO A 260 -2.07 21.52 0.21
N GLY A 261 -2.08 22.35 -0.82
CA GLY A 261 -0.90 22.66 -1.61
C GLY A 261 -1.23 23.55 -2.79
N LYS A 262 -0.21 24.21 -3.33
CA LYS A 262 -0.28 24.94 -4.60
C LYS A 262 0.66 24.25 -5.58
N ILE A 263 0.26 24.21 -6.84
CA ILE A 263 1.12 23.77 -7.95
C ILE A 263 1.57 25.00 -8.71
N SER A 264 2.81 25.00 -9.18
CA SER A 264 3.31 25.93 -10.18
C SER A 264 2.92 25.42 -11.57
N MET A 265 2.55 26.35 -12.44
CA MET A 265 2.34 26.11 -13.86
C MET A 265 3.39 26.93 -14.61
N GLU A 266 4.16 26.28 -15.47
CA GLU A 266 5.07 26.97 -16.38
C GLU A 266 4.28 27.40 -17.62
N ILE A 267 4.36 28.70 -17.92
CA ILE A 267 3.81 29.31 -19.13
C ILE A 267 4.84 30.31 -19.65
N ASP A 268 4.84 30.55 -20.95
CA ASP A 268 5.71 31.54 -21.55
C ASP A 268 5.30 32.98 -21.16
N TRP A 269 6.19 33.91 -21.47
CA TRP A 269 6.05 35.28 -21.00
C TRP A 269 4.95 36.07 -21.71
N GLU A 270 4.63 35.72 -22.95
CA GLU A 270 3.56 36.34 -23.71
C GLU A 270 2.19 35.88 -23.17
N THR A 271 2.02 34.57 -22.95
CA THR A 271 0.82 34.01 -22.32
C THR A 271 0.60 34.60 -20.93
N TYR A 272 1.65 34.71 -20.11
CA TYR A 272 1.54 35.34 -18.79
C TYR A 272 1.16 36.83 -18.88
N ALA A 273 1.74 37.58 -19.83
CA ALA A 273 1.41 38.99 -20.02
C ALA A 273 -0.07 39.18 -20.41
N GLN A 274 -0.59 38.32 -21.29
CA GLN A 274 -2.02 38.32 -21.65
C GLN A 274 -2.90 37.99 -20.45
N PHE A 275 -2.51 36.99 -19.65
CA PHE A 275 -3.21 36.64 -18.41
C PHE A 275 -3.24 37.81 -17.40
N GLU A 276 -2.12 38.52 -17.22
CA GLU A 276 -2.06 39.70 -16.35
C GLU A 276 -2.89 40.87 -16.89
N LYS A 277 -2.94 41.07 -18.21
CA LYS A 277 -3.80 42.08 -18.84
C LYS A 277 -5.28 41.81 -18.52
N LEU A 278 -5.74 40.56 -18.72
CA LEU A 278 -7.10 40.14 -18.36
C LEU A 278 -7.37 40.33 -16.86
N ARG A 279 -6.42 39.96 -16.01
CA ARG A 279 -6.55 40.11 -14.55
C ARG A 279 -6.77 41.56 -14.13
N ARG A 280 -6.02 42.49 -14.75
CA ARG A 280 -6.17 43.93 -14.50
C ARG A 280 -7.52 44.45 -14.99
N MET A 281 -7.96 44.04 -16.18
CA MET A 281 -9.27 44.42 -16.74
C MET A 281 -10.43 43.98 -15.85
N PHE A 282 -10.42 42.72 -15.39
CA PHE A 282 -11.49 42.17 -14.55
C PHE A 282 -11.32 42.43 -13.05
N ARG A 283 -10.27 43.14 -12.64
CA ARG A 283 -9.94 43.49 -11.23
C ARG A 283 -10.14 42.31 -10.27
N THR A 284 -9.55 41.17 -10.61
CA THR A 284 -9.73 39.93 -9.85
C THR A 284 -8.40 39.29 -9.48
N SER A 285 -8.41 38.30 -8.59
CA SER A 285 -7.20 37.56 -8.24
C SER A 285 -6.81 36.60 -9.37
N ARG A 286 -5.52 36.26 -9.49
CA ARG A 286 -5.03 35.27 -10.47
C ARG A 286 -5.83 33.97 -10.39
N GLU A 287 -6.02 33.46 -9.18
CA GLU A 287 -6.74 32.22 -8.95
C GLU A 287 -8.22 32.31 -9.37
N ARG A 288 -8.89 33.43 -9.04
CA ARG A 288 -10.30 33.61 -9.41
C ARG A 288 -10.47 33.80 -10.92
N LEU A 289 -9.55 34.50 -11.58
CA LEU A 289 -9.54 34.61 -13.04
C LEU A 289 -9.36 33.24 -13.68
N LEU A 290 -8.32 32.50 -13.28
CA LEU A 290 -8.01 31.19 -13.82
C LEU A 290 -9.18 30.21 -13.64
N ARG A 291 -9.80 30.17 -12.45
CA ARG A 291 -11.00 29.36 -12.20
C ARG A 291 -12.17 29.72 -13.12
N LYS A 292 -12.38 31.00 -13.43
CA LYS A 292 -13.42 31.44 -14.37
C LYS A 292 -13.08 31.05 -15.81
N MET A 293 -11.83 31.23 -16.23
CA MET A 293 -11.36 30.85 -17.55
C MET A 293 -11.53 29.34 -17.78
N ILE A 294 -11.11 28.51 -16.81
CA ILE A 294 -11.29 27.06 -16.88
C ILE A 294 -12.77 26.68 -16.96
N LYS A 295 -13.63 27.29 -16.13
CA LYS A 295 -15.08 27.02 -16.18
C LYS A 295 -15.71 27.38 -17.53
N LEU A 296 -15.30 28.51 -18.12
CA LEU A 296 -15.77 28.93 -19.44
C LEU A 296 -15.28 27.96 -20.51
N ALA A 297 -14.00 27.61 -20.48
CA ALA A 297 -13.38 26.65 -21.39
C ALA A 297 -14.08 25.28 -21.34
N LEU A 298 -14.35 24.74 -20.15
CA LEU A 298 -15.08 23.47 -19.98
C LEU A 298 -16.52 23.55 -20.53
N LYS A 299 -17.17 24.71 -20.46
CA LYS A 299 -18.52 24.91 -21.01
C LYS A 299 -18.52 24.95 -22.54
N HIS A 300 -17.46 25.50 -23.14
CA HIS A 300 -17.27 25.65 -24.59
C HIS A 300 -16.24 24.66 -25.14
N LYS A 301 -16.18 23.45 -24.57
CA LYS A 301 -15.13 22.45 -24.87
C LYS A 301 -15.01 22.09 -26.36
N GLU A 302 -16.10 22.17 -27.11
CA GLU A 302 -16.15 21.84 -28.54
C GLU A 302 -15.49 22.91 -29.42
N GLU A 303 -15.35 24.14 -28.91
CA GLU A 303 -14.65 25.23 -29.60
C GLU A 303 -13.14 25.25 -29.30
N LEU A 304 -12.68 24.38 -28.37
CA LEU A 304 -11.30 24.30 -27.88
C LEU A 304 -10.50 23.14 -28.49
N LEU A 305 -11.17 22.24 -29.22
CA LEU A 305 -10.60 21.08 -29.92
C LEU A 305 -10.70 21.29 -31.43
#